data_AF-A0A7W0H8K9-F1
#
_entry.id   AF-A0A7W0H8K9-F1
#
_cell.length_a   1.000
_cell.length_b   1.000
_cell.length_c   1.000
_cell.angle_alpha   90.00
_cell.angle_beta   90.00
_cell.angle_gamma   90.00
#
_symmetry.space_group_name_H-M   'P 1'
#
loop_
_entity.id
_entity.type
_entity.pdbx_description
1 polymer ?
#
loop_
_entity_poly.entity_id
_entity_poly.type
_entity_poly.pdbx_seq_one_letter_code
_entity_poly.pdbx_strand_id
1 'polypeptide(L)'
;TKCILCAACTTSCPVYWADGQYFGPQAIVGAHRFIFDSRDEGTDQRLEILNDNEGVWRCRTTFNCTEACPRGIEVTKAIQEVKRALIFRR
;
A
#
# COMPACT_ATOMS: atom_id res chain seq x y z
N THR A 1 -0.30 12.13 3.07
CA THR A 1 0.01 11.60 1.72
C THR A 1 -0.29 12.64 0.67
N LYS A 2 0.48 12.69 -0.43
CA LYS A 2 0.22 13.56 -1.60
C LYS A 2 -0.66 12.88 -2.67
N CYS A 3 -1.22 11.72 -2.35
CA CYS A 3 -2.04 10.93 -3.26
C CYS A 3 -3.28 11.73 -3.71
N ILE A 4 -3.57 11.69 -5.01
CA ILE A 4 -4.72 12.37 -5.63
C ILE A 4 -5.77 11.39 -6.14
N LEU A 5 -5.69 10.12 -5.72
CA LEU A 5 -6.66 9.06 -6.07
C LEU A 5 -6.83 8.84 -7.60
N CYS A 6 -5.81 9.14 -8.40
CA CYS A 6 -5.84 8.98 -9.86
C CYS A 6 -5.75 7.52 -10.38
N ALA A 7 -5.62 6.53 -9.48
CA ALA A 7 -5.44 5.12 -9.79
C ALA A 7 -4.20 4.72 -10.64
N ALA A 8 -3.38 5.65 -11.13
CA ALA A 8 -2.22 5.36 -12.00
C ALA A 8 -1.26 4.29 -11.43
N CYS A 9 -0.99 4.31 -10.13
CA CYS A 9 -0.15 3.31 -9.48
C CYS A 9 -0.80 1.93 -9.37
N THR A 10 -2.13 1.86 -9.28
CA THR A 10 -2.89 0.62 -9.23
C THR A 10 -3.00 0.00 -10.61
N THR A 11 -3.34 0.80 -11.61
CA THR A 11 -3.47 0.34 -13.00
C THR A 11 -2.13 0.08 -13.67
N SER A 12 -0.99 0.47 -13.08
CA SER A 12 0.35 0.08 -13.55
C SER A 12 0.88 -1.24 -12.96
N CYS A 13 0.17 -1.83 -11.98
CA CYS A 13 0.67 -2.97 -11.22
C CYS A 13 0.27 -4.31 -11.86
N PRO A 14 1.23 -5.15 -12.29
CA PRO A 14 0.92 -6.42 -12.93
C PRO A 14 0.25 -7.43 -12.00
N VAL A 15 0.54 -7.35 -10.70
CA VAL A 15 -0.14 -8.18 -9.68
C VAL A 15 -1.63 -7.86 -9.64
N TYR A 16 -1.99 -6.57 -9.72
CA TYR A 16 -3.38 -6.13 -9.72
C TYR A 16 -4.14 -6.56 -10.99
N TRP A 17 -3.45 -6.67 -12.13
CA TRP A 17 -4.05 -7.17 -13.38
C TRP A 17 -4.29 -8.67 -13.34
N ALA A 18 -3.34 -9.43 -12.78
CA ALA A 18 -3.38 -10.87 -12.72
C ALA A 18 -4.32 -11.39 -11.61
N ASP A 19 -4.42 -10.62 -10.52
CA ASP A 19 -5.14 -11.00 -9.31
C ASP A 19 -6.14 -9.89 -8.95
N GLY A 20 -7.40 -10.13 -9.29
CA GLY A 20 -8.49 -9.16 -9.05
C GLY A 20 -8.86 -8.98 -7.58
N GLN A 21 -8.22 -9.69 -6.65
CA GLN A 21 -8.48 -9.56 -5.21
C GLN A 21 -7.44 -8.72 -4.48
N TYR A 22 -6.24 -8.51 -5.06
CA TYR A 22 -5.22 -7.66 -4.45
C TYR A 22 -5.75 -6.24 -4.22
N PHE A 23 -5.69 -5.75 -2.97
CA PHE A 23 -6.18 -4.41 -2.62
C PHE A 23 -5.53 -3.29 -3.45
N GLY A 24 -4.30 -3.51 -3.88
CA GLY A 24 -3.60 -2.63 -4.79
C GLY A 24 -2.78 -1.52 -4.10
N PRO A 25 -1.80 -0.94 -4.83
CA PRO A 25 -0.88 0.06 -4.31
C PRO A 25 -1.55 1.32 -3.75
N GLN A 26 -2.58 1.85 -4.42
CA GLN A 26 -3.26 3.06 -3.97
C GLN A 26 -3.96 2.85 -2.61
N ALA A 27 -4.64 1.73 -2.42
CA ALA A 27 -5.33 1.41 -1.18
C ALA A 27 -4.34 1.32 -0.01
N ILE A 28 -3.21 0.64 -0.24
CA ILE A 28 -2.15 0.51 0.77
C ILE A 28 -1.53 1.87 1.10
N VAL A 29 -1.27 2.74 0.10
CA VAL A 29 -0.80 4.12 0.36
C VAL A 29 -1.83 4.95 1.13
N GLY A 30 -3.12 4.74 0.86
CA GLY A 30 -4.22 5.36 1.59
C GLY A 30 -4.23 4.94 3.05
N ALA A 31 -4.05 3.66 3.33
CA ALA A 31 -3.99 3.12 4.69
C ALA A 31 -2.69 3.47 5.42
N HIS A 32 -1.54 3.42 4.73
CA HIS A 32 -0.23 3.85 5.25
C HIS A 32 -0.28 5.25 5.86
N ARG A 33 -1.00 6.18 5.20
CA ARG A 33 -1.22 7.54 5.74
C ARG A 33 -1.73 7.52 7.18
N PHE A 34 -2.67 6.63 7.50
CA PHE A 34 -3.29 6.57 8.83
C PHE A 34 -2.48 5.70 9.80
N ILE A 35 -1.92 4.58 9.33
CA ILE A 35 -1.08 3.68 10.14
C ILE A 35 0.11 4.41 10.78
N PHE A 36 0.66 5.42 10.10
CA PHE A 36 1.79 6.21 10.58
C PHE A 36 1.40 7.62 11.03
N ASP A 37 0.11 7.90 11.24
CA ASP A 37 -0.37 9.16 11.84
C ASP A 37 -0.52 8.97 13.35
N SER A 38 0.23 9.73 14.15
CA SER A 38 0.22 9.61 15.62
C SER A 38 -1.12 9.97 16.27
N ARG A 39 -2.08 10.49 15.51
CA ARG A 39 -3.42 10.85 15.96
C ARG A 39 -4.47 9.76 15.66
N ASP A 40 -4.14 8.75 14.84
CA ASP A 40 -5.08 7.70 14.45
C ASP A 40 -5.07 6.57 15.48
N GLU A 41 -6.24 6.29 16.06
CA GLU A 41 -6.44 5.19 17.02
C GLU A 41 -6.79 3.85 16.33
N GLY A 42 -6.89 3.84 15.00
CA GLY A 42 -7.30 2.68 14.19
C GLY A 42 -6.16 1.88 13.58
N THR A 43 -4.92 2.07 14.06
CA THR A 43 -3.71 1.48 13.46
C THR A 43 -3.78 -0.05 13.40
N ASP A 44 -4.09 -0.71 14.51
CA ASP A 44 -4.12 -2.19 14.58
C ASP A 44 -5.20 -2.78 13.67
N GLN A 45 -6.38 -2.14 13.62
CA GLN A 45 -7.46 -2.58 12.73
C GLN A 45 -7.03 -2.49 11.25
N ARG A 46 -6.33 -1.42 10.86
CA ARG A 46 -5.83 -1.25 9.48
C ARG A 46 -4.75 -2.25 9.15
N LEU A 47 -3.81 -2.46 10.07
CA LEU A 47 -2.76 -3.46 9.91
C LEU A 47 -3.37 -4.85 9.76
N GLU A 48 -4.38 -5.20 10.55
CA GLU A 48 -5.04 -6.51 10.45
C GLU A 48 -5.74 -6.71 9.11
N ILE A 49 -6.46 -5.70 8.61
CA ILE A 49 -7.05 -5.74 7.26
C ILE A 49 -5.95 -5.95 6.21
N LEU A 50 -4.86 -5.18 6.29
CA LEU A 50 -3.75 -5.26 5.34
C LEU A 50 -2.90 -6.53 5.47
N ASN A 51 -3.04 -7.28 6.56
CA ASN A 51 -2.34 -8.54 6.81
C ASN A 51 -3.00 -9.73 6.09
N ASP A 52 -4.15 -9.52 5.45
CA ASP A 52 -4.80 -10.54 4.63
C ASP A 52 -3.91 -11.02 3.47
N ASN A 53 -4.17 -12.23 2.98
CA ASN A 53 -3.50 -12.80 1.80
C ASN A 53 -3.60 -11.89 0.58
N GLU A 54 -4.70 -11.14 0.45
CA GLU A 54 -4.98 -10.17 -0.63
C GLU A 54 -4.49 -8.75 -0.29
N GLY A 55 -3.91 -8.57 0.89
CA GLY A 55 -3.32 -7.32 1.36
C GLY A 55 -1.88 -7.12 0.88
N VAL A 56 -1.00 -6.65 1.77
CA VAL A 56 0.36 -6.24 1.37
C VAL A 56 1.21 -7.39 0.83
N TRP A 57 0.88 -8.64 1.17
CA TRP A 57 1.68 -9.82 0.84
C TRP A 57 1.69 -10.16 -0.66
N ARG A 58 0.66 -9.77 -1.42
CA ARG A 58 0.63 -9.92 -2.88
C ARG A 58 1.68 -9.07 -3.60
N CYS A 59 2.12 -7.96 -3.00
CA CYS A 59 3.09 -7.07 -3.64
C CYS A 59 4.42 -7.80 -3.93
N ARG A 60 4.76 -7.91 -5.23
CA ARG A 60 5.98 -8.55 -5.75
C ARG A 60 7.13 -7.56 -6.03
N THR A 61 7.07 -6.36 -5.47
CA THR A 61 8.18 -5.39 -5.51
C THR A 61 8.64 -5.04 -6.94
N THR A 62 7.69 -4.84 -7.85
CA THR A 62 7.96 -4.55 -9.28
C THR A 62 8.24 -3.08 -9.59
N PHE A 63 8.02 -2.16 -8.64
CA PHE A 63 8.26 -0.71 -8.76
C PHE A 63 7.46 0.09 -9.81
N ASN A 64 6.69 -0.52 -10.72
CA ASN A 64 5.82 0.19 -11.68
C ASN A 64 4.92 1.26 -11.04
N CYS A 65 4.45 1.01 -9.80
CA CYS A 65 3.59 1.93 -9.08
C CYS A 65 4.28 3.23 -8.67
N THR A 66 5.58 3.16 -8.37
CA THR A 66 6.41 4.31 -8.02
C THR A 66 6.73 5.13 -9.27
N GLU A 67 7.09 4.46 -10.37
CA GLU A 67 7.37 5.11 -11.67
C GLU A 67 6.11 5.80 -12.25
N ALA A 68 4.95 5.14 -12.18
CA ALA A 68 3.71 5.67 -12.72
C ALA A 68 3.09 6.82 -11.89
N CYS A 69 3.59 7.11 -10.69
CA CYS A 69 2.94 8.07 -9.81
C CYS A 69 3.19 9.53 -10.27
N PRO A 70 2.17 10.28 -10.72
CA PRO A 70 2.35 11.66 -11.21
C PRO A 70 2.69 12.65 -10.09
N ARG A 71 2.64 12.22 -8.82
CA ARG A 71 2.96 13.02 -7.63
C ARG A 71 4.31 12.67 -7.01
N GLY A 72 5.07 11.76 -7.63
CA GLY A 72 6.38 11.33 -7.14
C GLY A 72 6.32 10.66 -5.76
N ILE A 73 5.25 9.91 -5.48
CA ILE A 73 5.14 9.15 -4.23
C ILE A 73 5.98 7.89 -4.37
N GLU A 74 6.83 7.60 -3.38
CA GLU A 74 7.56 6.35 -3.28
C GLU A 74 6.60 5.20 -2.87
N VAL A 75 5.71 4.80 -3.77
CA VAL A 75 4.60 3.87 -3.47
C VAL A 75 5.11 2.51 -2.97
N THR A 76 6.15 1.97 -3.60
CA THR A 76 6.74 0.68 -3.18
C THR A 76 7.35 0.76 -1.78
N LYS A 77 7.94 1.91 -1.42
CA LYS A 77 8.49 2.15 -0.08
C LYS A 77 7.38 2.21 0.96
N ALA A 78 6.28 2.91 0.69
CA ALA A 78 5.13 2.94 1.60
C ALA A 78 4.56 1.52 1.85
N ILE A 79 4.43 0.70 0.80
CA ILE A 79 4.01 -0.72 0.96
C ILE A 79 5.03 -1.49 1.81
N GLN A 80 6.32 -1.25 1.62
CA GLN A 80 7.38 -1.90 2.38
C GLN A 80 7.38 -1.50 3.86
N GLU A 81 7.12 -0.23 4.17
CA GLU A 81 6.98 0.25 5.55
C GLU A 81 5.81 -0.43 6.25
N VAL A 82 4.67 -0.62 5.58
CA VAL A 82 3.54 -1.41 6.14
C VAL A 82 3.92 -2.87 6.35
N LYS A 83 4.59 -3.52 5.38
CA LYS A 83 5.09 -4.90 5.56
C LYS A 83 6.01 -5.01 6.78
N ARG A 84 6.92 -4.05 6.96
CA ARG A 84 7.80 -4.00 8.14
C ARG A 84 7.01 -3.84 9.43
N ALA A 85 6.01 -2.98 9.45
CA ALA A 85 5.15 -2.78 10.62
C ALA A 85 4.41 -4.08 11.02
N LEU A 86 4.02 -4.91 10.04
CA LEU A 86 3.42 -6.23 10.28
C LEU A 86 4.42 -7.29 10.78
N ILE A 87 5.65 -7.29 10.24
CA ILE A 87 6.68 -8.29 10.62
C ILE A 87 7.26 -7.99 11.99
N PHE A 88 7.62 -6.72 12.23
CA PHE A 88 8.34 -6.29 13.42
C PHE A 88 7.40 -5.65 14.43
N ARG A 89 6.11 -6.06 14.46
CA ARG A 89 5.08 -5.47 15.35
C ARG A 89 5.72 -5.21 16.72
N ARG A 90 5.82 -3.92 17.03
CA ARG A 90 6.26 -3.41 18.32
C ARG A 90 5.22 -3.72 19.37
#